data_AF-A0AAW5VBC8-F1
#
_entry.id   AF-A0AAW5VBC8-F1
#
_cell.length_a   1.000
_cell.length_b   1.000
_cell.length_c   1.000
_cell.angle_alpha   90.00
_cell.angle_beta   90.00
_cell.angle_gamma   90.00
#
_symmetry.space_group_name_H-M   'P 1'
#
loop_
_entity.id
_entity.type
_entity.pdbx_description
1 polymer ?
#
loop_
_entity_poly.entity_id
_entity_poly.type
_entity_poly.pdbx_seq_one_letter_code
_entity_poly.pdbx_strand_id
1 'polypeptide(L)'
;MDVRLNRLLNSAEKLIQDKKDTKDVSGKAGNQTQKADEKSDFVVSLPVQYHNIQSRLTELQKQLSKEQSRIGLLEDNTQEENKLKELLFEGEPLFPELGEGNKSKPEILETSKATVSGLLAELKKKEVESENIFSLGMMLNPEEFKGKIGSVSTASMKPISETMVKRLLGG
;
A
#
# COMPACT_ATOMS: atom_id res chain seq x y z
N MET A 1 -3.73 15.06 -27.12
CA MET A 1 -3.10 13.93 -26.39
C MET A 1 -4.22 12.98 -25.95
N ASP A 2 -4.96 12.42 -26.92
CA ASP A 2 -6.34 11.89 -26.72
C ASP A 2 -6.46 10.37 -26.87
N VAL A 3 -5.34 9.70 -27.15
CA VAL A 3 -5.29 8.27 -27.48
C VAL A 3 -5.59 7.39 -26.26
N ARG A 4 -5.37 7.90 -25.05
CA ARG A 4 -5.62 7.17 -23.79
C ARG A 4 -7.11 7.14 -23.44
N LEU A 5 -7.83 8.24 -23.68
CA LEU A 5 -9.27 8.33 -23.40
C LEU A 5 -10.07 7.45 -24.38
N ASN A 6 -9.70 7.47 -25.67
CA ASN A 6 -10.33 6.61 -26.69
C ASN A 6 -10.06 5.12 -26.47
N ARG A 7 -8.92 4.73 -25.86
CA ARG A 7 -8.66 3.32 -25.50
C ARG A 7 -9.47 2.88 -24.28
N LEU A 8 -9.67 3.76 -23.28
CA LEU A 8 -10.51 3.46 -22.13
C LEU A 8 -11.99 3.36 -22.50
N LEU A 9 -12.49 4.27 -23.35
CA LEU A 9 -13.90 4.24 -23.81
C LEU A 9 -14.21 2.98 -24.62
N ASN A 10 -13.35 2.61 -25.57
CA ASN A 10 -13.50 1.36 -26.34
C ASN A 10 -13.44 0.10 -25.45
N SER A 11 -12.65 0.12 -24.38
CA SER A 11 -12.59 -1.00 -23.42
C SER A 11 -13.86 -1.13 -22.58
N ALA A 12 -14.49 -0.01 -22.22
CA ALA A 12 -15.72 -0.01 -21.43
C ALA A 12 -16.92 -0.47 -22.28
N GLU A 13 -16.97 -0.08 -23.56
CA GLU A 13 -18.06 -0.47 -24.47
C GLU A 13 -18.07 -1.97 -24.76
N LYS A 14 -16.88 -2.56 -24.97
CA LYS A 14 -16.74 -4.01 -25.22
C LYS A 14 -17.16 -4.87 -24.03
N LEU A 15 -16.93 -4.40 -22.80
CA LEU A 15 -17.32 -5.09 -21.57
C LEU A 15 -18.85 -5.09 -21.33
N ILE A 16 -19.55 -4.08 -21.85
CA ILE A 16 -21.02 -3.97 -21.74
C ILE A 16 -21.72 -4.85 -22.77
N GLN A 17 -21.15 -5.02 -23.96
CA GLN A 17 -21.67 -5.93 -24.99
C GLN A 17 -21.54 -7.41 -24.58
N ASP A 18 -20.40 -7.84 -24.03
CA ASP A 18 -20.21 -9.24 -23.58
C ASP A 18 -21.20 -9.68 -22.48
N LYS A 19 -21.80 -8.74 -21.74
CA LYS A 19 -22.83 -9.03 -20.72
C LYS A 19 -24.26 -9.08 -21.27
N LYS A 20 -24.51 -8.65 -22.51
CA LYS A 20 -25.84 -8.74 -23.14
C LYS A 20 -26.05 -10.06 -23.87
N ASP A 21 -24.98 -10.70 -24.37
CA ASP A 21 -25.10 -11.93 -25.15
C ASP A 21 -25.20 -13.23 -24.31
N THR A 22 -25.23 -13.14 -22.97
CA THR A 22 -25.28 -14.31 -22.08
C THR A 22 -26.64 -14.54 -21.39
N LYS A 23 -27.72 -13.86 -21.83
CA LYS A 23 -29.00 -13.88 -21.11
C LYS A 23 -30.18 -14.46 -21.88
N ASP A 24 -30.02 -15.66 -22.45
CA ASP A 24 -31.13 -16.48 -22.93
C ASP A 24 -30.96 -17.97 -22.57
N VAL A 25 -31.07 -18.31 -21.27
CA VAL A 25 -31.55 -19.64 -20.83
C VAL A 25 -32.32 -19.53 -19.49
N SER A 26 -33.64 -19.54 -19.61
CA SER A 26 -34.63 -20.23 -18.76
C SER A 26 -34.46 -20.30 -17.22
N GLY A 27 -35.31 -19.54 -16.51
CA GLY A 27 -36.33 -20.13 -15.64
C GLY A 27 -35.96 -20.60 -14.22
N LYS A 28 -36.06 -19.70 -13.23
CA LYS A 28 -36.92 -19.90 -12.04
C LYS A 28 -37.04 -18.61 -11.23
N ALA A 29 -38.28 -18.15 -11.07
CA ALA A 29 -38.66 -17.13 -10.12
C ALA A 29 -38.37 -17.64 -8.69
N GLY A 30 -37.44 -16.98 -8.01
CA GLY A 30 -37.15 -17.15 -6.59
C GLY A 30 -36.95 -15.77 -5.98
N ASN A 31 -37.72 -15.50 -4.93
CA ASN A 31 -37.89 -14.21 -4.25
C ASN A 31 -36.62 -13.36 -4.12
N GLN A 32 -36.71 -12.13 -4.62
CA GLN A 32 -35.84 -11.02 -4.32
C GLN A 32 -36.04 -10.61 -2.85
N THR A 33 -35.24 -11.16 -1.93
CA THR A 33 -35.15 -10.62 -0.56
C THR A 33 -33.73 -10.66 0.03
N GLN A 34 -32.72 -11.10 -0.72
CA GLN A 34 -31.35 -11.23 -0.18
C GLN A 34 -30.38 -10.08 -0.52
N LYS A 35 -30.78 -9.06 -1.30
CA LYS A 35 -29.86 -8.00 -1.77
C LYS A 35 -29.73 -6.76 -0.89
N ALA A 36 -30.54 -6.63 0.17
CA ALA A 36 -30.50 -5.48 1.07
C ALA A 36 -29.47 -5.66 2.20
N ASP A 37 -29.40 -6.86 2.80
CA ASP A 37 -28.45 -7.16 3.88
C ASP A 37 -26.99 -7.14 3.41
N GLU A 38 -26.67 -7.73 2.25
CA GLU A 38 -25.29 -7.77 1.73
C GLU A 38 -24.71 -6.37 1.44
N LYS A 39 -25.56 -5.40 1.05
CA LYS A 39 -25.11 -4.02 0.85
C LYS A 39 -24.79 -3.33 2.16
N SER A 40 -25.51 -3.65 3.23
CA SER A 40 -25.23 -3.13 4.57
C SER A 40 -23.90 -3.64 5.08
N ASP A 41 -23.67 -4.95 5.02
CA ASP A 41 -22.42 -5.57 5.49
C ASP A 41 -21.20 -5.08 4.70
N PHE A 42 -21.32 -4.92 3.38
CA PHE A 42 -20.26 -4.35 2.56
C PHE A 42 -19.91 -2.92 3.00
N VAL A 43 -20.91 -2.05 3.14
CA VAL A 43 -20.71 -0.63 3.55
C VAL A 43 -20.14 -0.53 4.96
N VAL A 44 -20.60 -1.37 5.89
CA VAL A 44 -20.12 -1.43 7.27
C VAL A 44 -18.65 -1.87 7.35
N SER A 45 -18.18 -2.68 6.39
CA SER A 45 -16.80 -3.14 6.32
C SER A 45 -15.81 -2.12 5.74
N LEU A 46 -16.27 -1.12 4.98
CA LEU A 46 -15.39 -0.15 4.30
C LEU A 46 -14.43 0.60 5.24
N PRO A 47 -14.84 1.09 6.43
CA PRO A 47 -13.92 1.73 7.36
C PRO A 47 -12.80 0.80 7.84
N VAL A 48 -13.12 -0.48 8.06
CA VAL A 48 -12.12 -1.50 8.48
C VAL A 48 -11.15 -1.78 7.34
N GLN A 49 -11.66 -1.94 6.11
CA GLN A 49 -10.82 -2.11 4.93
C GLN A 49 -9.89 -0.91 4.73
N TYR A 50 -10.42 0.31 4.85
CA TYR A 50 -9.64 1.55 4.76
C TYR A 50 -8.53 1.58 5.82
N HIS A 51 -8.85 1.27 7.08
CA HIS A 51 -7.85 1.22 8.14
C HIS A 51 -6.75 0.20 7.86
N ASN A 52 -7.11 -1.03 7.47
CA ASN A 52 -6.13 -2.07 7.15
C ASN A 52 -5.20 -1.65 6.00
N ILE A 53 -5.72 -0.97 4.98
CA ILE A 53 -4.91 -0.42 3.89
C ILE A 53 -3.98 0.67 4.41
N GLN A 54 -4.45 1.58 5.27
CA GLN A 54 -3.62 2.62 5.88
C GLN A 54 -2.49 2.03 6.73
N SER A 55 -2.78 1.03 7.56
CA SER A 55 -1.75 0.31 8.33
C SER A 55 -0.71 -0.35 7.41
N ARG A 56 -1.16 -0.97 6.32
CA ARG A 56 -0.25 -1.58 5.34
C ARG A 56 0.58 -0.53 4.59
N LEU A 57 0.00 0.62 4.25
CA LEU A 57 0.72 1.74 3.65
C LEU A 57 1.83 2.24 4.59
N THR A 58 1.54 2.42 5.88
CA THR A 58 2.56 2.79 6.88
C THR A 58 3.68 1.75 6.96
N GLU A 59 3.35 0.47 6.97
CA GLU A 59 4.35 -0.61 6.98
C GLU A 59 5.23 -0.60 5.72
N LEU A 60 4.62 -0.46 4.54
CA LEU A 60 5.35 -0.40 3.27
C LEU A 60 6.24 0.84 3.18
N GLN A 61 5.78 1.99 3.67
CA GLN A 61 6.59 3.21 3.75
C GLN A 61 7.79 3.01 4.67
N LYS A 62 7.60 2.35 5.83
CA LYS A 62 8.69 2.02 6.75
C LYS A 62 9.72 1.09 6.10
N GLN A 63 9.26 0.03 5.42
CA GLN A 63 10.13 -0.89 4.68
C GLN A 63 10.90 -0.15 3.57
N LEU A 64 10.22 0.75 2.85
CA LEU A 64 10.85 1.58 1.81
C LEU A 64 11.94 2.47 2.40
N SER A 65 11.67 3.15 3.53
CA SER A 65 12.67 3.98 4.21
C SER A 65 13.89 3.15 4.64
N LYS A 66 13.68 1.96 5.21
CA LYS A 66 14.78 1.05 5.57
C LYS A 66 15.64 0.70 4.36
N GLU A 67 15.03 0.29 3.26
CA GLU A 67 15.76 -0.12 2.05
C GLU A 67 16.43 1.07 1.33
N GLN A 68 15.82 2.25 1.33
CA GLN A 68 16.46 3.47 0.82
C GLN A 68 17.68 3.86 1.66
N SER A 69 17.61 3.76 2.99
CA SER A 69 18.77 3.95 3.87
C SER A 69 19.88 2.94 3.56
N ARG A 70 19.52 1.67 3.32
CA ARG A 70 20.49 0.63 2.92
C ARG A 70 21.21 0.99 1.64
N ILE A 71 20.47 1.40 0.61
CA ILE A 71 21.06 1.83 -0.67
C ILE A 71 22.00 3.00 -0.47
N GLY A 72 21.57 4.06 0.24
CA GLY A 72 22.41 5.24 0.46
C GLY A 72 23.73 4.92 1.16
N LEU A 73 23.70 4.03 2.15
CA LEU A 73 24.90 3.60 2.88
C LEU A 73 25.79 2.64 2.11
N LEU A 74 25.22 1.83 1.21
CA LEU A 74 25.98 0.89 0.37
C LEU A 74 26.58 1.57 -0.87
N GLU A 75 25.97 2.65 -1.37
CA GLU A 75 26.51 3.47 -2.45
C GLU A 75 27.64 4.39 -1.97
N ASP A 76 27.67 4.71 -0.68
CA ASP A 76 28.78 5.41 -0.04
C ASP A 76 29.98 4.47 0.18
N ASN A 77 30.90 4.46 -0.78
CA ASN A 77 32.13 3.67 -0.73
C ASN A 77 33.10 4.05 0.41
N THR A 78 32.82 5.11 1.17
CA THR A 78 33.63 5.50 2.33
C THR A 78 33.31 4.70 3.60
N GLN A 79 32.19 3.98 3.61
CA GLN A 79 31.75 3.17 4.76
C GLN A 79 32.51 1.86 4.87
N GLU A 80 33.30 1.72 5.94
CA GLU A 80 33.92 0.44 6.32
C GLU A 80 32.84 -0.60 6.65
N GLU A 81 33.07 -1.86 6.25
CA GLU A 81 32.10 -2.94 6.45
C GLU A 81 31.77 -3.18 7.92
N ASN A 82 32.75 -3.04 8.82
CA ASN A 82 32.54 -3.20 10.27
C ASN A 82 31.55 -2.16 10.81
N LYS A 83 31.59 -0.92 10.31
CA LYS A 83 30.64 0.13 10.71
C LYS A 83 29.23 -0.19 10.21
N LEU A 84 29.10 -0.74 9.01
CA LEU A 84 27.80 -1.16 8.47
C LEU A 84 27.15 -2.27 9.31
N LYS A 85 27.94 -3.19 9.88
CA LYS A 85 27.42 -4.27 10.76
C LYS A 85 26.81 -3.76 12.05
N GLU A 86 27.26 -2.61 12.54
CA GLU A 86 26.77 -1.98 13.78
C GLU A 86 25.53 -1.09 13.56
N LEU A 87 25.16 -0.81 12.30
CA LEU A 87 24.03 0.05 12.00
C LEU A 87 22.71 -0.65 12.30
N LEU A 88 21.83 0.06 13.00
CA LEU A 88 20.50 -0.39 13.38
C LEU A 88 19.44 0.48 12.73
N PHE A 89 18.31 -0.13 12.37
CA PHE A 89 17.08 0.55 12.00
C PHE A 89 15.99 0.11 12.97
N GLU A 90 15.50 1.07 13.77
CA GLU A 90 14.52 0.82 14.84
C GLU A 90 14.91 -0.28 15.84
N GLY A 91 16.20 -0.41 16.13
CA GLY A 91 16.72 -1.38 17.10
C GLY A 91 17.07 -2.75 16.50
N GLU A 92 16.82 -2.97 15.21
CA GLU A 92 17.22 -4.20 14.50
C GLU A 92 18.43 -3.95 13.58
N PRO A 93 19.31 -4.94 13.36
CA PRO A 93 20.40 -4.83 12.38
C PRO A 93 19.90 -4.39 11.00
N LEU A 94 20.52 -3.35 10.45
CA LEU A 94 20.23 -2.85 9.11
C LEU A 94 20.75 -3.79 8.02
N PHE A 95 21.90 -4.42 8.28
CA PHE A 95 22.55 -5.38 7.39
C PHE A 95 22.83 -6.71 8.09
N PRO A 96 21.79 -7.50 8.44
CA PRO A 96 21.97 -8.78 9.13
C PRO A 96 22.88 -9.74 8.32
N GLU A 97 22.79 -9.68 7.00
CA GLU A 97 23.52 -10.57 6.08
C GLU A 97 25.04 -10.32 6.05
N LEU A 98 25.47 -9.10 6.42
CA LEU A 98 26.89 -8.77 6.58
C LEU A 98 27.46 -9.31 7.91
N GLY A 99 26.63 -9.40 8.95
CA GLY A 99 27.01 -9.99 10.24
C GLY A 99 27.27 -11.49 10.15
N GLU A 100 26.50 -12.18 9.31
CA GLU A 100 26.59 -13.63 9.10
C GLU A 100 27.63 -14.02 8.02
N GLY A 101 28.13 -13.06 7.24
CA GLY A 101 29.08 -13.32 6.15
C GLY A 101 28.44 -14.00 4.93
N ASN A 102 27.11 -13.90 4.79
CA ASN A 102 26.33 -14.65 3.80
C ASN A 102 26.27 -13.97 2.42
N LYS A 103 26.46 -12.65 2.34
CA LYS A 103 26.36 -11.88 1.09
C LYS A 103 27.35 -10.73 1.02
N SER A 104 27.79 -10.40 -0.20
CA SER A 104 28.68 -9.25 -0.45
C SER A 104 27.88 -7.93 -0.53
N LYS A 105 28.54 -6.80 -0.24
CA LYS A 105 27.94 -5.45 -0.37
C LYS A 105 27.23 -5.20 -1.72
N PRO A 106 27.83 -5.51 -2.90
CA PRO A 106 27.16 -5.28 -4.18
C PRO A 106 25.92 -6.15 -4.38
N GLU A 107 25.92 -7.41 -3.91
CA GLU A 107 24.72 -8.27 -3.97
C GLU A 107 23.59 -7.73 -3.10
N ILE A 108 23.93 -7.21 -1.92
CA ILE A 108 22.94 -6.59 -1.02
C ILE A 108 22.40 -5.31 -1.67
N LEU A 109 23.23 -4.51 -2.32
CA LEU A 109 22.81 -3.29 -3.01
C LEU A 109 21.83 -3.59 -4.14
N GLU A 110 22.14 -4.58 -4.99
CA GLU A 110 21.27 -5.00 -6.08
C GLU A 110 19.92 -5.52 -5.56
N THR A 111 19.95 -6.35 -4.53
CA THR A 111 18.75 -6.86 -3.86
C THR A 111 17.91 -5.72 -3.26
N SER A 112 18.56 -4.74 -2.62
CA SER A 112 17.88 -3.58 -2.03
C SER A 112 17.21 -2.71 -3.11
N LYS A 113 17.88 -2.49 -4.26
CA LYS A 113 17.31 -1.75 -5.41
C LYS A 113 16.09 -2.46 -6.02
N ALA A 114 16.16 -3.79 -6.16
CA ALA A 114 15.04 -4.58 -6.63
C ALA A 114 13.87 -4.52 -5.64
N THR A 115 14.17 -4.61 -4.34
CA THR A 115 13.17 -4.53 -3.26
C THR A 115 12.48 -3.16 -3.23
N VAL A 116 13.23 -2.05 -3.30
CA VAL A 116 12.68 -0.70 -3.41
C VAL A 116 11.73 -0.57 -4.59
N SER A 117 12.10 -1.10 -5.76
CA SER A 117 11.24 -1.05 -6.95
C SER A 117 9.92 -1.81 -6.73
N GLY A 118 9.98 -2.98 -6.08
CA GLY A 118 8.81 -3.75 -5.68
C GLY A 118 7.92 -3.02 -4.67
N LEU A 119 8.52 -2.43 -3.64
CA LEU A 119 7.83 -1.66 -2.61
C LEU A 119 7.11 -0.44 -3.18
N LEU A 120 7.74 0.29 -4.10
CA LEU A 120 7.11 1.44 -4.79
C LEU A 120 5.89 1.01 -5.61
N ALA A 121 5.96 -0.14 -6.28
CA ALA A 121 4.82 -0.67 -7.02
C ALA A 121 3.67 -1.10 -6.08
N GLU A 122 3.99 -1.74 -4.95
CA GLU A 122 2.99 -2.14 -3.96
C GLU A 122 2.35 -0.92 -3.27
N LEU A 123 3.14 0.09 -2.91
CA LEU A 123 2.65 1.36 -2.36
C LEU A 123 1.64 2.00 -3.28
N LYS A 124 2.00 2.20 -4.55
CA LYS A 124 1.11 2.80 -5.55
C LYS A 124 -0.19 2.00 -5.70
N LYS A 125 -0.12 0.67 -5.68
CA LYS A 125 -1.31 -0.19 -5.74
C LYS A 125 -2.21 0.04 -4.52
N LYS A 126 -1.62 0.11 -3.32
CA LYS A 126 -2.37 0.32 -2.07
C LYS A 126 -2.92 1.74 -1.92
N GLU A 127 -2.25 2.74 -2.47
CA GLU A 127 -2.76 4.11 -2.55
C GLU A 127 -4.03 4.16 -3.42
N VAL A 128 -4.00 3.55 -4.62
CA VAL A 128 -5.18 3.47 -5.49
C VAL A 128 -6.31 2.69 -4.82
N GLU A 129 -6.01 1.58 -4.14
CA GLU A 129 -6.99 0.81 -3.38
C GLU A 129 -7.62 1.66 -2.25
N SER A 130 -6.79 2.40 -1.52
CA SER A 130 -7.21 3.32 -0.47
C SER A 130 -8.15 4.41 -1.01
N GLU A 131 -7.80 5.05 -2.12
CA GLU A 131 -8.61 6.07 -2.78
C GLU A 131 -9.97 5.51 -3.23
N ASN A 132 -9.98 4.30 -3.78
CA ASN A 132 -11.22 3.63 -4.19
C ASN A 132 -12.13 3.34 -3.00
N ILE A 133 -11.58 2.75 -1.92
CA ILE A 133 -12.35 2.44 -0.71
C ILE A 133 -12.86 3.72 -0.05
N PHE A 134 -12.03 4.76 0.03
CA PHE A 134 -12.42 6.07 0.54
C PHE A 134 -13.58 6.66 -0.29
N SER A 135 -13.46 6.65 -1.62
CA SER A 135 -14.50 7.17 -2.51
C SER A 135 -15.81 6.41 -2.37
N LEU A 136 -15.75 5.07 -2.31
CA LEU A 136 -16.93 4.23 -2.08
C LEU A 136 -17.57 4.51 -0.71
N GLY A 137 -16.77 4.63 0.36
CA GLY A 137 -17.26 4.97 1.69
C GLY A 137 -17.98 6.31 1.73
N MET A 138 -17.39 7.31 1.08
CA MET A 138 -17.96 8.66 0.95
C MET A 138 -19.23 8.70 0.09
N MET A 139 -19.34 7.85 -0.94
CA MET A 139 -20.52 7.77 -1.80
C MET A 139 -21.69 7.00 -1.16
N LEU A 140 -21.39 5.94 -0.41
CA LEU A 140 -22.41 5.02 0.10
C LEU A 140 -22.94 5.44 1.47
N ASN A 141 -22.09 5.90 2.40
CA ASN A 141 -22.52 6.36 3.72
C ASN A 141 -21.50 7.32 4.37
N PRO A 142 -21.44 8.59 3.94
CA PRO A 142 -20.36 9.51 4.32
C PRO A 142 -20.29 9.83 5.81
N GLU A 143 -21.43 9.96 6.50
CA GLU A 143 -21.46 10.29 7.94
C GLU A 143 -20.92 9.14 8.78
N GLU A 144 -21.41 7.92 8.53
CA GLU A 144 -20.95 6.73 9.24
C GLU A 144 -19.49 6.39 8.92
N PHE A 145 -19.12 6.50 7.64
CA PHE A 145 -17.75 6.26 7.19
C PHE A 145 -16.78 7.26 7.82
N LYS A 146 -17.07 8.57 7.78
CA LYS A 146 -16.26 9.61 8.42
C LYS A 146 -16.18 9.45 9.94
N GLY A 147 -17.29 9.13 10.59
CA GLY A 147 -17.33 8.89 12.04
C GLY A 147 -16.42 7.73 12.44
N LYS A 148 -16.46 6.62 11.69
CA LYS A 148 -15.64 5.45 11.95
C LYS A 148 -14.16 5.69 11.63
N ILE A 149 -13.79 6.27 10.48
CA ILE A 149 -12.38 6.59 10.18
C ILE A 149 -11.80 7.65 11.13
N GLY A 150 -12.59 8.65 11.53
CA GLY A 150 -12.17 9.69 12.46
C GLY A 150 -11.88 9.16 13.87
N SER A 151 -12.68 8.20 14.35
CA SER A 151 -12.43 7.52 15.62
C SER A 151 -11.17 6.64 15.59
N VAL A 152 -10.89 6.00 14.44
CA VAL A 152 -9.76 5.06 14.26
C VAL A 152 -8.43 5.78 13.96
N SER A 153 -8.46 6.95 13.30
CA SER A 153 -7.27 7.71 12.90
C SER A 153 -6.47 8.30 14.06
N THR A 154 -7.13 8.57 15.20
CA THR A 154 -6.46 9.14 16.40
C THR A 154 -5.40 8.22 17.02
N ALA A 155 -5.44 6.91 16.74
CA ALA A 155 -4.46 5.95 17.23
C ALA A 155 -3.23 5.80 16.30
N SER A 156 -3.35 6.16 15.02
CA SER A 156 -2.34 5.82 13.99
C SER A 156 -1.52 7.02 13.49
N MET A 157 -1.86 8.24 13.90
CA MET A 157 -1.14 9.46 13.52
C MET A 157 -0.49 10.12 14.73
N LYS A 158 0.49 9.45 15.37
CA LYS A 158 1.53 10.23 16.03
C LYS A 158 2.51 10.67 14.94
N PRO A 159 2.57 11.96 14.57
CA PRO A 159 3.59 12.43 13.64
C PRO A 159 4.95 12.02 14.17
N ILE A 160 5.79 11.47 13.30
CA ILE A 160 7.20 11.16 13.59
C ILE A 160 7.80 12.43 14.21
N SER A 161 8.21 12.36 15.47
CA SER A 161 8.67 13.55 16.18
C SER A 161 9.84 14.20 15.43
N GLU A 162 9.90 15.53 15.38
CA GLU A 162 11.01 16.27 14.75
C GLU A 162 12.39 15.83 15.26
N THR A 163 12.45 15.35 16.51
CA THR A 163 13.65 14.74 17.11
C THR A 163 14.15 13.50 16.39
N MET A 164 13.26 12.68 15.82
CA MET A 164 13.61 11.48 15.06
C MET A 164 14.07 11.84 13.64
N VAL A 165 13.45 12.86 13.03
CA VAL A 165 13.86 13.41 11.72
C VAL A 165 15.25 14.06 11.80
N LYS A 166 15.52 14.85 12.84
CA LYS A 166 16.85 15.46 13.06
C LYS A 166 17.95 14.43 13.30
N ARG A 167 17.63 13.30 13.93
CA ARG A 167 18.61 12.21 14.14
C ARG A 167 18.92 11.44 12.85
N LEU A 168 17.95 11.32 11.94
CA LEU A 168 18.16 10.66 10.64
C LEU A 168 18.96 11.51 9.63
N LEU A 169 18.88 12.84 9.73
CA LEU A 169 19.54 13.77 8.82
C LEU A 169 20.93 14.25 9.28
N GLY A 170 21.49 13.61 10.33
CA GLY A 170 22.87 13.85 10.77
C GLY A 170 23.09 15.22 11.42
N GLY A 171 22.40 15.47 12.53
CA GLY A 171 22.81 16.49 13.51
C GLY A 171 24.04 16.09 14.30
#